data_AF-A0A7S3H5X5-F1
#
_entry.id   AF-A0A7S3H5X5-F1
#
_cell.length_a   1.000
_cell.length_b   1.000
_cell.length_c   1.000
_cell.angle_alpha   90.00
_cell.angle_beta   90.00
_cell.angle_gamma   90.00
#
_symmetry.space_group_name_H-M   'P 1'
#
loop_
_entity.id
_entity.type
_entity.pdbx_description
1 polymer ?
#
loop_
_entity_poly.entity_id
_entity_poly.type
_entity_poly.pdbx_seq_one_letter_code
_entity_poly.pdbx_strand_id
1 'polypeptide(L)'
;MQSKDNKKDSVQSSARKSTVETTGPPTRTINIQNFVDKKLQPVKRIEIPESDKFPNAENDANNWSISVVAKYVKEKLELPQYVESFKRHEVDGLKFIAMNESNFAAAEVTNKFHAMKLTSHSELLRELVLERAHIERPNSELDWSVAHLAAWLTYDKACPETALFALKAKLNGYKLKDISGKKAVSSIGAADLCEADTAAAAFDSLAQKIQKACIDEDEKKADQTKHVGIYGKVALDEELNEVETAKLKKK
;
A
#
# COMPACT_ATOMS: atom_id res chain seq x y z
N MET A 1 72.07 -1.50 22.38
CA MET A 1 73.26 -2.22 21.90
C MET A 1 73.74 -3.16 23.00
N GLN A 2 73.67 -4.47 22.79
CA GLN A 2 74.58 -5.48 23.36
C GLN A 2 74.14 -6.87 22.85
N SER A 3 74.98 -7.50 22.04
CA SER A 3 74.82 -8.90 21.60
C SER A 3 75.29 -9.85 22.69
N LYS A 4 74.73 -11.07 22.76
CA LYS A 4 75.51 -12.28 23.03
C LYS A 4 74.99 -13.49 22.25
N ASP A 5 75.89 -14.01 21.44
CA ASP A 5 76.00 -15.37 20.90
C ASP A 5 75.91 -16.44 22.02
N ASN A 6 75.84 -17.75 21.80
CA ASN A 6 76.11 -18.62 20.63
C ASN A 6 75.11 -19.82 20.72
N LYS A 7 75.23 -21.04 20.15
CA LYS A 7 76.29 -21.80 19.45
C LYS A 7 75.66 -22.81 18.47
N LYS A 8 76.49 -23.51 17.69
CA LYS A 8 76.19 -24.77 16.99
C LYS A 8 76.97 -25.94 17.62
N ASP A 9 76.44 -27.16 17.47
CA ASP A 9 77.12 -28.44 17.15
C ASP A 9 76.03 -29.31 16.47
N SER A 10 76.13 -30.01 15.32
CA SER A 10 77.20 -30.49 14.42
C SER A 10 77.61 -31.96 14.60
N VAL A 11 77.67 -32.68 13.46
CA VAL A 11 78.49 -33.90 13.15
C VAL A 11 77.80 -35.30 13.07
N GLN A 12 77.83 -35.85 11.84
CA GLN A 12 77.97 -37.25 11.33
C GLN A 12 76.92 -38.38 11.52
N SER A 13 76.24 -38.65 10.40
CA SER A 13 76.29 -39.90 9.59
C SER A 13 76.55 -41.30 10.21
N SER A 14 75.68 -42.25 9.86
CA SER A 14 76.08 -43.54 9.29
C SER A 14 74.96 -44.18 8.46
N ALA A 15 75.32 -44.86 7.37
CA ALA A 15 74.38 -45.51 6.46
C ALA A 15 73.98 -46.92 6.94
N ARG A 16 72.75 -47.35 6.62
CA ARG A 16 72.41 -48.76 6.41
C ARG A 16 71.26 -48.93 5.42
N LYS A 17 71.18 -50.14 4.88
CA LYS A 17 70.55 -50.50 3.59
C LYS A 17 69.39 -51.46 3.85
N SER A 18 68.19 -51.12 3.38
CA SER A 18 67.04 -52.04 3.24
C SER A 18 66.11 -51.46 2.17
N THR A 19 66.19 -51.94 0.94
CA THR A 19 65.34 -53.02 0.39
C THR A 19 63.89 -52.55 0.22
N VAL A 20 63.48 -52.44 -1.05
CA VAL A 20 62.15 -51.99 -1.48
C VAL A 20 61.18 -53.16 -1.42
N GLU A 21 60.09 -53.02 -0.68
CA GLU A 21 58.86 -53.79 -0.89
C GLU A 21 57.72 -52.86 -1.27
N THR A 22 57.36 -52.90 -2.54
CA THR A 22 56.30 -52.08 -3.12
C THR A 22 54.93 -52.67 -2.78
N THR A 23 54.36 -52.28 -1.64
CA THR A 23 52.93 -52.50 -1.36
C THR A 23 52.19 -51.17 -1.53
N GLY A 24 51.31 -51.11 -2.53
CA GLY A 24 50.45 -49.95 -2.76
C GLY A 24 49.48 -49.73 -1.59
N PRO A 25 48.96 -48.50 -1.41
CA PRO A 25 47.98 -48.25 -0.35
C PRO A 25 46.76 -49.17 -0.51
N PRO A 26 46.21 -49.74 0.57
CA PRO A 26 45.04 -50.60 0.47
C PRO A 26 43.85 -49.76 0.02
N THR A 27 43.46 -49.91 -1.25
CA THR A 27 42.25 -49.31 -1.81
C THR A 27 41.03 -49.90 -1.10
N ARG A 28 40.63 -49.28 0.02
CA ARG A 28 39.32 -49.54 0.61
C ARG A 28 38.27 -49.06 -0.38
N THR A 29 37.72 -50.00 -1.15
CA THR A 29 36.50 -49.78 -1.94
C THR A 29 35.36 -49.49 -0.98
N ILE A 30 35.20 -48.22 -0.61
CA ILE A 30 34.00 -47.75 0.09
C ILE A 30 32.85 -48.02 -0.87
N ASN A 31 31.92 -48.89 -0.48
CA ASN A 31 30.71 -49.10 -1.25
C ASN A 31 29.81 -47.85 -1.10
N ILE A 32 30.00 -46.90 -2.02
CA ILE A 32 29.32 -45.59 -2.02
C ILE A 32 27.80 -45.79 -2.08
N GLN A 33 27.32 -46.85 -2.73
CA GLN A 33 25.90 -47.16 -2.86
C GLN A 33 25.20 -47.26 -1.49
N ASN A 34 25.79 -48.02 -0.55
CA ASN A 34 25.29 -48.15 0.82
C ASN A 34 25.27 -46.83 1.62
N PHE A 35 26.05 -45.83 1.20
CA PHE A 35 26.09 -44.51 1.83
C PHE A 35 25.07 -43.53 1.23
N VAL A 36 24.78 -43.68 -0.06
CA VAL A 36 23.72 -42.94 -0.78
C VAL A 36 22.35 -43.41 -0.31
N ASP A 37 22.10 -44.72 -0.33
CA ASP A 37 20.79 -45.31 0.02
C ASP A 37 20.40 -45.05 1.49
N LYS A 38 21.38 -44.92 2.39
CA LYS A 38 21.15 -44.63 3.81
C LYS A 38 21.02 -43.14 4.14
N LYS A 39 21.36 -42.24 3.21
CA LYS A 39 21.20 -40.78 3.36
C LYS A 39 20.08 -40.18 2.52
N LEU A 40 19.57 -40.90 1.52
CA LEU A 40 18.35 -40.57 0.78
C LEU A 40 17.09 -41.10 1.48
N GLN A 41 16.99 -40.95 2.81
CA GLN A 41 15.66 -40.98 3.41
C GLN A 41 14.87 -39.79 2.84
N PRO A 42 13.62 -39.99 2.36
CA PRO A 42 12.81 -38.88 1.88
C PRO A 42 12.67 -37.89 3.02
N VAL A 43 13.18 -36.66 2.82
CA VAL A 43 13.09 -35.60 3.82
C VAL A 43 11.63 -35.45 4.17
N LYS A 44 11.29 -35.80 5.42
CA LYS A 44 9.92 -35.77 5.92
C LYS A 44 9.46 -34.32 5.72
N ARG A 45 8.54 -34.11 4.76
CA ARG A 45 8.15 -32.78 4.31
C ARG A 45 7.67 -32.03 5.55
N ILE A 46 8.44 -31.01 5.96
CA ILE A 46 8.05 -30.17 7.08
C ILE A 46 6.81 -29.44 6.59
N GLU A 47 5.65 -29.86 7.10
CA GLU A 47 4.40 -29.15 6.91
C GLU A 47 4.57 -27.81 7.62
N ILE A 48 4.92 -26.78 6.84
CA ILE A 48 4.91 -25.40 7.29
C ILE A 48 3.46 -25.16 7.73
N PRO A 49 3.20 -24.84 9.01
CA PRO A 49 1.84 -24.56 9.45
C PRO A 49 1.27 -23.46 8.55
N GLU A 50 0.06 -23.67 8.02
CA GLU A 50 -0.65 -22.57 7.36
C GLU A 50 -0.76 -21.43 8.37
N SER A 51 -0.06 -20.33 8.13
CA SER A 51 -0.08 -19.20 9.06
C SER A 51 -1.51 -18.69 9.15
N ASP A 52 -2.06 -18.57 10.36
CA ASP A 52 -3.38 -17.98 10.59
C ASP A 52 -3.52 -16.69 9.78
N LYS A 53 -4.37 -16.74 8.75
CA LYS A 53 -4.55 -15.61 7.84
C LYS A 53 -5.12 -14.46 8.66
N PHE A 54 -4.47 -13.29 8.56
CA PHE A 54 -5.00 -12.10 9.21
C PHE A 54 -6.44 -11.86 8.71
N PRO A 55 -7.44 -11.69 9.60
CA PRO A 55 -8.84 -11.85 9.21
C PRO A 55 -9.38 -10.69 8.35
N ASN A 56 -8.62 -9.60 8.23
CA ASN A 56 -8.95 -8.45 7.40
C ASN A 56 -8.13 -8.49 6.11
N ALA A 57 -8.76 -8.23 4.97
CA ALA A 57 -8.09 -8.23 3.68
C ALA A 57 -7.08 -7.07 3.58
N GLU A 58 -5.84 -7.39 3.17
CA GLU A 58 -4.72 -6.43 3.06
C GLU A 58 -4.93 -5.39 1.95
N ASN A 59 -5.66 -5.74 0.88
CA ASN A 59 -6.08 -4.83 -0.18
C ASN A 59 -7.25 -3.90 0.21
N ASP A 60 -7.74 -3.96 1.45
CA ASP A 60 -8.72 -3.03 2.03
C ASP A 60 -8.12 -2.21 3.18
N ALA A 61 -6.77 -2.17 3.29
CA ALA A 61 -6.09 -1.57 4.43
C ALA A 61 -6.42 -0.10 4.67
N ASN A 62 -6.82 0.68 3.65
CA ASN A 62 -7.30 2.06 3.82
C ASN A 62 -8.56 2.18 4.69
N ASN A 63 -9.37 1.13 4.81
CA ASN A 63 -10.61 1.11 5.59
C ASN A 63 -10.43 0.51 6.99
N TRP A 64 -9.21 0.08 7.36
CA TRP A 64 -8.95 -0.51 8.67
C TRP A 64 -9.08 0.52 9.79
N SER A 65 -9.79 0.15 10.86
CA SER A 65 -9.84 0.96 12.08
C SER A 65 -8.51 0.88 12.85
N ILE A 66 -8.29 1.83 13.77
CA ILE A 66 -7.13 1.86 14.68
C ILE A 66 -6.94 0.50 15.39
N SER A 67 -8.04 -0.16 15.79
CA SER A 67 -8.01 -1.49 16.41
C SER A 67 -7.50 -2.59 15.49
N VAL A 68 -7.83 -2.54 14.19
CA VAL A 68 -7.35 -3.50 13.19
C VAL A 68 -5.86 -3.27 12.90
N VAL A 69 -5.43 -2.02 12.73
CA VAL A 69 -3.99 -1.68 12.57
C VAL A 69 -3.19 -2.10 13.80
N ALA A 70 -3.68 -1.81 15.00
CA ALA A 70 -3.05 -2.26 16.25
C ALA A 70 -2.92 -3.79 16.33
N LYS A 71 -3.94 -4.53 15.87
CA LYS A 71 -3.90 -6.00 15.78
C LYS A 71 -2.87 -6.47 14.74
N TYR A 72 -2.81 -5.83 13.57
CA TYR A 72 -1.83 -6.14 12.51
C TYR A 72 -0.38 -5.94 13.00
N VAL A 73 -0.10 -4.81 13.64
CA VAL A 73 1.23 -4.49 14.21
C VAL A 73 1.61 -5.50 15.32
N LYS A 74 0.65 -5.90 16.16
CA LYS A 74 0.89 -6.90 17.22
C LYS A 74 1.15 -8.30 16.67
N GLU A 75 0.27 -8.79 15.80
CA GLU A 75 0.18 -10.22 15.44
C GLU A 75 0.90 -10.53 14.13
N LYS A 76 0.76 -9.69 13.11
CA LYS A 76 1.38 -9.92 11.80
C LYS A 76 2.81 -9.38 11.72
N LEU A 77 3.07 -8.25 12.38
CA LEU A 77 4.41 -7.64 12.43
C LEU A 77 5.21 -8.04 13.66
N GLU A 78 4.59 -8.68 14.66
CA GLU A 78 5.25 -9.12 15.90
C GLU A 78 5.89 -7.97 16.69
N LEU A 79 5.28 -6.78 16.64
CA LEU A 79 5.75 -5.56 17.32
C LEU A 79 4.76 -5.05 18.40
N PRO A 80 4.42 -5.87 19.42
CA PRO A 80 3.42 -5.51 20.44
C PRO A 80 3.73 -4.21 21.18
N GLN A 81 5.01 -3.84 21.31
CA GLN A 81 5.46 -2.63 22.02
C GLN A 81 4.98 -1.31 21.38
N TYR A 82 4.63 -1.28 20.09
CA TYR A 82 4.14 -0.06 19.43
C TYR A 82 2.62 0.08 19.42
N VAL A 83 1.87 -0.92 19.89
CA VAL A 83 0.40 -0.94 19.88
C VAL A 83 -0.19 0.30 20.58
N GLU A 84 0.29 0.64 21.77
CA GLU A 84 -0.23 1.81 22.51
C GLU A 84 0.22 3.14 21.91
N SER A 85 1.39 3.20 21.25
CA SER A 85 1.78 4.39 20.48
C SER A 85 0.87 4.59 19.27
N PHE A 86 0.56 3.52 18.52
CA PHE A 86 -0.32 3.59 17.35
C PHE A 86 -1.74 3.99 17.73
N LYS A 87 -2.26 3.53 18.87
CA LYS A 87 -3.52 4.02 19.43
C LYS A 87 -3.44 5.50 19.83
N ARG A 88 -2.41 5.90 20.60
CA ARG A 88 -2.19 7.29 21.04
C ARG A 88 -2.09 8.27 19.87
N HIS A 89 -1.46 7.85 18.77
CA HIS A 89 -1.31 8.65 17.56
C HIS A 89 -2.45 8.46 16.56
N GLU A 90 -3.54 7.78 16.93
CA GLU A 90 -4.73 7.55 16.08
C GLU A 90 -4.35 7.02 14.68
N VAL A 91 -3.50 5.99 14.63
CA VAL A 91 -3.05 5.39 13.38
C VAL A 91 -4.14 4.46 12.83
N ASP A 92 -5.08 5.06 12.08
CA ASP A 92 -6.03 4.37 11.22
C ASP A 92 -5.30 3.74 10.00
N GLY A 93 -6.02 2.89 9.24
CA GLY A 93 -5.46 2.16 8.10
C GLY A 93 -4.99 3.05 6.96
N LEU A 94 -5.76 4.10 6.63
CA LEU A 94 -5.38 5.10 5.63
C LEU A 94 -4.10 5.85 6.03
N LYS A 95 -3.97 6.21 7.32
CA LYS A 95 -2.79 6.84 7.89
C LYS A 95 -1.61 5.88 7.84
N PHE A 96 -1.79 4.61 8.20
CA PHE A 96 -0.72 3.60 8.15
C PHE A 96 -0.12 3.45 6.75
N ILE A 97 -0.94 3.24 5.72
CA ILE A 97 -0.43 3.11 4.32
C ILE A 97 0.17 4.41 3.78
N ALA A 98 -0.17 5.56 4.37
CA ALA A 98 0.38 6.87 4.01
C ALA A 98 1.68 7.21 4.77
N MET A 99 2.15 6.38 5.71
CA MET A 99 3.40 6.63 6.45
C MET A 99 4.65 6.23 5.64
N ASN A 100 5.78 6.77 6.08
CA ASN A 100 7.14 6.41 5.66
C ASN A 100 8.06 6.42 6.91
N GLU A 101 9.36 6.14 6.74
CA GLU A 101 10.32 6.02 7.87
C GLU A 101 10.30 7.25 8.82
N SER A 102 10.24 8.47 8.28
CA SER A 102 10.19 9.69 9.12
C SER A 102 8.85 9.89 9.83
N ASN A 103 7.75 9.42 9.26
CA ASN A 103 6.46 9.40 9.95
C ASN A 103 6.43 8.35 11.08
N PHE A 104 7.10 7.21 10.95
CA PHE A 104 7.20 6.22 12.04
C PHE A 104 8.06 6.73 13.21
N ALA A 105 9.13 7.48 12.94
CA ALA A 105 9.91 8.14 14.00
C ALA A 105 9.05 9.11 14.83
N ALA A 106 8.14 9.86 14.19
CA ALA A 106 7.17 10.72 14.88
C ALA A 106 6.12 9.95 15.70
N ALA A 107 5.85 8.68 15.36
CA ALA A 107 5.00 7.76 16.12
C ALA A 107 5.79 6.94 17.18
N GLU A 108 6.88 7.51 17.71
CA GLU A 108 7.73 6.91 18.76
C GLU A 108 8.42 5.58 18.38
N VAL A 109 8.51 5.25 17.08
CA VAL A 109 9.25 4.04 16.61
C VAL A 109 10.75 4.34 16.58
N THR A 110 11.38 4.25 17.75
CA THR A 110 12.80 4.60 17.95
C THR A 110 13.81 3.63 17.34
N ASN A 111 13.44 2.37 17.11
CA ASN A 111 14.33 1.36 16.54
C ASN A 111 14.25 1.38 15.01
N LYS A 112 15.38 1.69 14.36
CA LYS A 112 15.48 1.77 12.90
C LYS A 112 15.05 0.50 12.16
N PHE A 113 15.37 -0.69 12.66
CA PHE A 113 14.95 -1.94 12.02
C PHE A 113 13.44 -2.16 12.12
N HIS A 114 12.81 -1.70 13.19
CA HIS A 114 11.34 -1.73 13.32
C HIS A 114 10.68 -0.69 12.41
N ALA A 115 11.24 0.53 12.32
CA ALA A 115 10.77 1.56 11.39
C ALA A 115 10.88 1.09 9.93
N MET A 116 11.97 0.40 9.57
CA MET A 116 12.14 -0.24 8.26
C MET A 116 11.10 -1.34 8.01
N LYS A 117 10.89 -2.27 8.97
CA LYS A 117 9.85 -3.32 8.88
C LYS A 117 8.45 -2.72 8.68
N LEU A 118 8.10 -1.68 9.47
CA LEU A 118 6.83 -0.98 9.36
C LEU A 118 6.69 -0.25 8.01
N THR A 119 7.77 0.37 7.52
CA THR A 119 7.80 1.05 6.22
C THR A 119 7.52 0.07 5.08
N SER A 120 8.27 -1.03 4.98
CA SER A 120 8.07 -2.03 3.92
C SER A 120 6.67 -2.65 3.94
N HIS A 121 6.08 -2.87 5.12
CA HIS A 121 4.68 -3.33 5.21
C HIS A 121 3.66 -2.24 4.86
N SER A 122 3.89 -0.97 5.23
CA SER A 122 3.02 0.14 4.80
C SER A 122 3.06 0.36 3.29
N GLU A 123 4.22 0.12 2.66
CA GLU A 123 4.42 0.19 1.21
C GLU A 123 3.69 -0.95 0.49
N LEU A 124 3.83 -2.19 0.96
CA LEU A 124 3.10 -3.34 0.42
C LEU A 124 1.58 -3.17 0.53
N LEU A 125 1.07 -2.76 1.71
CA LEU A 125 -0.36 -2.51 1.87
C LEU A 125 -0.84 -1.34 1.01
N ARG A 126 -0.01 -0.29 0.84
CA ARG A 126 -0.31 0.82 -0.09
C ARG A 126 -0.44 0.30 -1.52
N GLU A 127 0.52 -0.50 -2.00
CA GLU A 127 0.49 -1.08 -3.35
C GLU A 127 -0.79 -1.90 -3.58
N LEU A 128 -1.11 -2.84 -2.69
CA LEU A 128 -2.32 -3.68 -2.78
C LEU A 128 -3.63 -2.86 -2.77
N VAL A 129 -3.69 -1.81 -1.94
CA VAL A 129 -4.84 -0.88 -1.90
C VAL A 129 -4.95 -0.06 -3.18
N LEU A 130 -3.84 0.48 -3.70
CA LEU A 130 -3.85 1.29 -4.90
C LEU A 130 -4.15 0.46 -6.15
N GLU A 131 -3.62 -0.77 -6.26
CA GLU A 131 -3.95 -1.70 -7.35
C GLU A 131 -5.46 -2.00 -7.36
N ARG A 132 -6.02 -2.37 -6.21
CA ARG A 132 -7.47 -2.60 -6.08
C ARG A 132 -8.28 -1.36 -6.42
N ALA A 133 -7.89 -0.18 -5.92
CA ALA A 133 -8.57 1.08 -6.21
C ALA A 133 -8.38 1.57 -7.66
N HIS A 134 -7.40 1.06 -8.40
CA HIS A 134 -7.30 1.25 -9.85
C HIS A 134 -8.34 0.40 -10.59
N ILE A 135 -8.53 -0.85 -10.15
CA ILE A 135 -9.46 -1.83 -10.75
C ILE A 135 -10.93 -1.50 -10.41
N GLU A 136 -11.24 -1.23 -9.14
CA GLU A 136 -12.61 -1.01 -8.63
C GLU A 136 -13.07 0.47 -8.73
N ARG A 137 -12.45 1.24 -9.64
CA ARG A 137 -12.64 2.70 -9.74
C ARG A 137 -14.08 3.11 -10.08
N PRO A 138 -14.71 4.03 -9.31
CA PRO A 138 -16.01 4.60 -9.66
C PRO A 138 -15.99 5.35 -10.99
N ASN A 139 -17.08 5.22 -11.75
CA ASN A 139 -17.27 5.90 -13.05
C ASN A 139 -17.27 7.44 -12.93
N SER A 140 -17.77 7.96 -11.80
CA SER A 140 -17.83 9.39 -11.49
C SER A 140 -16.57 9.80 -10.73
N GLU A 141 -15.82 10.77 -11.27
CA GLU A 141 -14.61 11.27 -10.61
C GLU A 141 -14.90 12.05 -9.32
N LEU A 142 -16.15 12.46 -9.08
CA LEU A 142 -16.58 13.08 -7.82
C LEU A 142 -16.61 12.06 -6.66
N ASP A 143 -16.97 10.81 -6.96
CA ASP A 143 -17.11 9.71 -5.99
C ASP A 143 -15.77 9.01 -5.66
N TRP A 144 -14.67 9.46 -6.27
CA TRP A 144 -13.34 8.91 -6.00
C TRP A 144 -12.92 9.16 -4.56
N SER A 145 -12.80 8.08 -3.78
CA SER A 145 -12.16 8.12 -2.47
C SER A 145 -10.66 8.46 -2.57
N VAL A 146 -10.02 8.70 -1.43
CA VAL A 146 -8.59 9.03 -1.36
C VAL A 146 -7.71 7.98 -2.04
N ALA A 147 -8.05 6.69 -1.91
CA ALA A 147 -7.33 5.59 -2.55
C ALA A 147 -7.48 5.61 -4.09
N HIS A 148 -8.67 5.92 -4.60
CA HIS A 148 -8.92 6.01 -6.05
C HIS A 148 -8.13 7.14 -6.70
N LEU A 149 -8.09 8.31 -6.05
CA LEU A 149 -7.32 9.46 -6.54
C LEU A 149 -5.82 9.18 -6.50
N ALA A 150 -5.31 8.59 -5.42
CA ALA A 150 -3.92 8.20 -5.30
C ALA A 150 -3.53 7.13 -6.34
N ALA A 151 -4.39 6.13 -6.58
CA ALA A 151 -4.18 5.11 -7.59
C ALA A 151 -4.13 5.73 -9.01
N TRP A 152 -4.97 6.74 -9.28
CA TRP A 152 -4.94 7.48 -10.53
C TRP A 152 -3.65 8.29 -10.73
N LEU A 153 -3.16 8.95 -9.68
CA LEU A 153 -1.86 9.63 -9.72
C LEU A 153 -0.71 8.65 -9.98
N THR A 154 -0.68 7.51 -9.28
CA THR A 154 0.35 6.47 -9.44
C THR A 154 0.34 5.85 -10.84
N TYR A 155 -0.78 5.26 -11.27
CA TYR A 155 -0.83 4.43 -12.48
C TYR A 155 -1.14 5.21 -13.76
N ASP A 156 -2.07 6.18 -13.74
CA ASP A 156 -2.52 6.92 -14.93
C ASP A 156 -1.69 8.19 -15.20
N LYS A 157 -0.91 8.66 -14.22
CA LYS A 157 -0.10 9.89 -14.30
C LYS A 157 1.39 9.70 -14.00
N ALA A 158 1.81 8.50 -13.56
CA ALA A 158 3.18 8.24 -13.15
C ALA A 158 3.70 9.28 -12.12
N CYS A 159 2.84 9.68 -11.19
CA CYS A 159 3.09 10.64 -10.12
C CYS A 159 2.98 9.97 -8.72
N PRO A 160 3.81 8.95 -8.41
CA PRO A 160 3.69 8.17 -7.17
C PRO A 160 4.03 8.97 -5.91
N GLU A 161 4.90 9.98 -5.97
CA GLU A 161 5.23 10.77 -4.79
C GLU A 161 4.06 11.69 -4.41
N THR A 162 3.47 12.37 -5.40
CA THR A 162 2.25 13.18 -5.24
C THR A 162 1.07 12.32 -4.81
N ALA A 163 0.96 11.08 -5.28
CA ALA A 163 -0.03 10.12 -4.77
C ALA A 163 0.11 9.89 -3.26
N LEU A 164 1.34 9.76 -2.74
CA LEU A 164 1.60 9.64 -1.31
C LEU A 164 1.23 10.91 -0.53
N PHE A 165 1.52 12.10 -1.07
CA PHE A 165 1.08 13.36 -0.46
C PHE A 165 -0.45 13.54 -0.49
N ALA A 166 -1.12 13.11 -1.56
CA ALA A 166 -2.59 13.10 -1.66
C ALA A 166 -3.23 12.15 -0.63
N LEU A 167 -2.65 10.96 -0.39
CA LEU A 167 -3.03 10.06 0.71
C LEU A 167 -2.89 10.75 2.07
N LYS A 168 -1.72 11.35 2.36
CA LYS A 168 -1.45 12.08 3.62
C LYS A 168 -2.43 13.23 3.87
N ALA A 169 -2.75 14.01 2.83
CA ALA A 169 -3.71 15.11 2.90
C ALA A 169 -5.19 14.68 2.91
N LYS A 170 -5.46 13.37 2.79
CA LYS A 170 -6.81 12.80 2.62
C LYS A 170 -7.58 13.49 1.48
N LEU A 171 -6.91 13.75 0.35
CA LEU A 171 -7.49 14.40 -0.84
C LEU A 171 -8.36 13.40 -1.61
N ASN A 172 -9.55 13.81 -2.05
CA ASN A 172 -10.52 12.96 -2.75
C ASN A 172 -11.19 13.74 -3.90
N GLY A 173 -12.00 13.06 -4.71
CA GLY A 173 -12.70 13.65 -5.86
C GLY A 173 -13.51 14.90 -5.49
N TYR A 174 -14.30 14.81 -4.41
CA TYR A 174 -15.07 15.95 -3.90
C TYR A 174 -14.19 17.17 -3.57
N LYS A 175 -13.09 17.02 -2.82
CA LYS A 175 -12.20 18.14 -2.46
C LYS A 175 -11.50 18.78 -3.67
N LEU A 176 -11.25 18.01 -4.74
CA LEU A 176 -10.65 18.52 -5.97
C LEU A 176 -11.58 19.47 -6.75
N LYS A 177 -12.89 19.43 -6.51
CA LYS A 177 -13.84 20.40 -7.07
C LYS A 177 -13.52 21.85 -6.66
N ASP A 178 -13.01 22.04 -5.44
CA ASP A 178 -12.77 23.37 -4.86
C ASP A 178 -11.29 23.81 -4.94
N ILE A 179 -10.38 22.89 -5.28
CA ILE A 179 -8.93 23.11 -5.28
C ILE A 179 -8.29 22.33 -6.46
N SER A 180 -7.84 23.05 -7.48
CA SER A 180 -7.17 22.47 -8.66
C SER A 180 -5.71 22.92 -8.80
N GLY A 181 -5.00 22.31 -9.76
CA GLY A 181 -3.74 22.81 -10.28
C GLY A 181 -2.63 22.95 -9.25
N LYS A 182 -1.83 24.01 -9.40
CA LYS A 182 -0.73 24.32 -8.47
C LYS A 182 -1.22 24.55 -7.04
N LYS A 183 -2.45 25.05 -6.84
CA LYS A 183 -3.05 25.22 -5.51
C LYS A 183 -3.27 23.86 -4.83
N ALA A 184 -3.72 22.84 -5.59
CA ALA A 184 -3.87 21.48 -5.08
C ALA A 184 -2.51 20.90 -4.67
N VAL A 185 -1.51 20.96 -5.55
CA VAL A 185 -0.14 20.47 -5.31
C VAL A 185 0.51 21.15 -4.08
N SER A 186 0.38 22.48 -3.95
CA SER A 186 0.85 23.20 -2.77
C SER A 186 0.08 22.80 -1.50
N SER A 187 -1.25 22.61 -1.58
CA SER A 187 -2.06 22.29 -0.40
C SER A 187 -1.77 20.92 0.21
N ILE A 188 -1.27 19.97 -0.59
CA ILE A 188 -0.84 18.66 -0.12
C ILE A 188 0.66 18.60 0.26
N GLY A 189 1.41 19.70 0.07
CA GLY A 189 2.84 19.75 0.37
C GLY A 189 3.76 19.14 -0.70
N ALA A 190 3.29 19.01 -1.94
CA ALA A 190 4.00 18.38 -3.06
C ALA A 190 4.63 19.38 -4.05
N ALA A 191 4.75 20.66 -3.69
CA ALA A 191 5.17 21.72 -4.62
C ALA A 191 6.62 21.62 -5.11
N ASP A 192 7.50 21.03 -4.30
CA ASP A 192 8.94 20.92 -4.59
C ASP A 192 9.33 19.59 -5.27
N LEU A 193 8.35 18.75 -5.63
CA LEU A 193 8.59 17.46 -6.26
C LEU A 193 8.90 17.60 -7.76
N CYS A 194 9.70 16.69 -8.31
CA CYS A 194 10.01 16.67 -9.75
C CYS A 194 8.76 16.49 -10.64
N GLU A 195 7.73 15.83 -10.11
CA GLU A 195 6.44 15.58 -10.75
C GLU A 195 5.37 16.66 -10.48
N ALA A 196 5.70 17.73 -9.74
CA ALA A 196 4.74 18.74 -9.28
C ALA A 196 3.96 19.43 -10.43
N ASP A 197 4.62 19.79 -11.54
CA ASP A 197 3.96 20.41 -12.69
C ASP A 197 3.06 19.40 -13.45
N THR A 198 3.48 18.14 -13.55
CA THR A 198 2.66 17.05 -14.14
C THR A 198 1.42 16.80 -13.31
N ALA A 199 1.56 16.71 -11.99
CA ALA A 199 0.46 16.53 -11.06
C ALA A 199 -0.49 17.75 -11.05
N ALA A 200 0.04 18.98 -11.13
CA ALA A 200 -0.77 20.20 -11.25
C ALA A 200 -1.63 20.16 -12.53
N ALA A 201 -1.02 19.91 -13.68
CA ALA A 201 -1.76 19.81 -14.95
C ALA A 201 -2.80 18.68 -14.93
N ALA A 202 -2.49 17.56 -14.27
CA ALA A 202 -3.43 16.47 -14.05
C ALA A 202 -4.62 16.91 -13.18
N PHE A 203 -4.38 17.57 -12.03
CA PHE A 203 -5.43 18.07 -11.16
C PHE A 203 -6.32 19.13 -11.83
N ASP A 204 -5.76 20.04 -12.63
CA ASP A 204 -6.56 20.99 -13.41
C ASP A 204 -7.47 20.28 -14.42
N SER A 205 -6.95 19.28 -15.14
CA SER A 205 -7.74 18.47 -16.08
C SER A 205 -8.86 17.69 -15.38
N LEU A 206 -8.59 17.15 -14.19
CA LEU A 206 -9.57 16.38 -13.41
C LEU A 206 -10.64 17.30 -12.79
N ALA A 207 -10.26 18.45 -12.24
CA ALA A 207 -11.20 19.42 -11.68
C ALA A 207 -12.15 19.99 -12.75
N GLN A 208 -11.64 20.28 -13.96
CA GLN A 208 -12.48 20.71 -15.09
C GLN A 208 -13.53 19.66 -15.49
N LYS A 209 -13.17 18.38 -15.50
CA LYS A 209 -14.13 17.28 -15.73
C LYS A 209 -15.21 17.21 -14.67
N ILE A 210 -14.82 17.23 -13.38
CA ILE A 210 -15.74 17.20 -12.25
C ILE A 210 -16.70 18.40 -12.28
N GLN A 211 -16.17 19.60 -12.57
CA GLN A 211 -16.98 20.81 -12.69
C GLN A 211 -17.98 20.72 -13.84
N LYS A 212 -17.56 20.22 -15.01
CA LYS A 212 -18.46 19.99 -16.15
C LYS A 212 -19.56 18.98 -15.80
N ALA A 213 -19.20 17.84 -15.21
CA ALA A 213 -20.16 16.80 -14.82
C ALA A 213 -21.23 17.33 -13.85
N CYS A 214 -20.85 18.21 -12.91
CA CYS A 214 -21.81 18.89 -12.03
C CYS A 214 -22.80 19.78 -12.81
N ILE A 215 -22.31 20.58 -13.77
CA ILE A 215 -23.16 21.45 -14.60
C ILE A 215 -24.13 20.62 -15.45
N ASP A 216 -23.61 19.58 -16.12
CA ASP A 216 -24.39 18.66 -16.96
C ASP A 216 -25.48 17.90 -16.17
N GLU A 217 -25.32 17.73 -14.85
CA GLU A 217 -26.37 17.20 -13.97
C GLU A 217 -27.41 18.25 -13.55
N ASP A 218 -26.98 19.45 -13.20
CA ASP A 218 -27.87 20.51 -12.73
C ASP A 218 -28.78 21.03 -13.85
N GLU A 219 -28.28 21.08 -15.10
CA GLU A 219 -29.11 21.34 -16.28
C GLU A 219 -30.20 20.27 -16.49
N LYS A 220 -29.84 18.98 -16.37
CA LYS A 220 -30.81 17.87 -16.47
C LYS A 220 -31.88 17.93 -15.38
N LYS A 221 -31.50 18.26 -14.15
CA LYS A 221 -32.44 18.45 -13.02
C LYS A 221 -33.36 19.66 -13.28
N ALA A 222 -32.82 20.76 -13.79
CA ALA A 222 -33.61 21.95 -14.13
C ALA A 222 -34.66 21.65 -15.22
N ASP A 223 -34.31 20.91 -16.28
CA ASP A 223 -35.24 20.55 -17.36
C ASP A 223 -36.30 19.53 -16.91
N GLN A 224 -35.96 18.57 -16.06
CA GLN A 224 -36.96 17.70 -15.42
C GLN A 224 -37.96 18.52 -14.59
N THR A 225 -37.49 19.51 -13.83
CA THR A 225 -38.35 20.37 -13.01
C THR A 225 -39.28 21.23 -13.88
N LYS A 226 -38.82 21.73 -15.04
CA LYS A 226 -39.67 22.42 -16.02
C LYS A 226 -40.77 21.50 -16.56
N HIS A 227 -40.44 20.25 -16.91
CA HIS A 227 -41.43 19.31 -17.42
C HIS A 227 -42.50 18.95 -16.39
N VAL A 228 -42.11 18.68 -15.14
CA VAL A 228 -43.06 18.42 -14.04
C VAL A 228 -43.92 19.66 -13.76
N GLY A 229 -43.33 20.87 -13.81
CA GLY A 229 -44.05 22.13 -13.63
C GLY A 229 -45.12 22.41 -14.69
N ILE A 230 -44.95 21.90 -15.92
CA ILE A 230 -45.96 22.01 -16.98
C ILE A 230 -47.12 21.03 -16.73
N TYR A 231 -46.84 19.74 -16.52
CA TYR A 231 -47.89 18.74 -16.31
C TYR A 231 -48.63 18.93 -14.98
N GLY A 232 -47.94 19.35 -13.91
CA GLY A 232 -48.55 19.63 -12.61
C GLY A 232 -49.49 20.85 -12.64
N LYS A 233 -49.25 21.82 -13.54
CA LYS A 233 -50.20 22.94 -13.75
C LYS A 233 -51.45 22.49 -14.50
N VAL A 234 -51.27 21.73 -15.58
CA VAL A 234 -52.40 21.22 -16.39
C VAL A 234 -53.36 20.39 -15.55
N ALA A 235 -52.85 19.52 -14.68
CA ALA A 235 -53.70 18.71 -13.78
C ALA A 235 -54.50 19.56 -12.77
N LEU A 236 -53.90 20.61 -12.20
CA LEU A 236 -54.58 21.53 -11.27
C LEU A 236 -55.63 22.40 -11.98
N ASP A 237 -55.34 22.84 -13.21
CA ASP A 237 -56.26 23.65 -14.01
C ASP A 237 -57.46 22.80 -14.52
N GLU A 238 -57.29 21.49 -14.77
CA GLU A 238 -58.40 20.56 -15.06
C GLU A 238 -59.31 20.32 -13.84
N GLU A 239 -58.75 19.99 -12.66
CA GLU A 239 -59.56 19.77 -11.44
C GLU A 239 -60.38 21.02 -11.04
N LEU A 240 -59.81 22.22 -11.18
CA LEU A 240 -60.53 23.48 -10.92
C LEU A 240 -61.73 23.68 -11.85
N ASN A 241 -61.60 23.31 -13.13
CA ASN A 241 -62.64 23.47 -14.14
C ASN A 241 -63.79 22.46 -13.95
N GLU A 242 -63.49 21.23 -13.50
CA GLU A 242 -64.52 20.26 -13.10
C GLU A 242 -65.31 20.74 -11.86
N VAL A 243 -64.63 21.35 -10.88
CA VAL A 243 -65.29 21.88 -9.67
C VAL A 243 -66.19 23.09 -9.97
N GLU A 244 -65.84 23.95 -10.92
CA GLU A 244 -66.71 25.06 -11.34
C GLU A 244 -67.92 24.59 -12.17
N THR A 245 -67.71 23.68 -13.12
CA THR A 245 -68.80 23.13 -13.93
C THR A 245 -69.79 22.28 -13.10
N ALA A 246 -69.33 21.61 -12.04
CA ALA A 246 -70.19 20.91 -11.08
C ALA A 246 -71.08 21.86 -10.24
N LYS A 247 -70.63 23.08 -9.95
CA LYS A 247 -71.41 24.10 -9.21
C LYS A 247 -72.51 24.72 -10.07
N LEU A 248 -72.28 24.88 -11.37
CA LEU A 248 -73.25 25.45 -12.30
C LEU A 248 -74.46 24.54 -12.58
N LYS A 249 -74.31 23.21 -12.44
CA LYS A 249 -75.41 22.22 -12.61
C LYS A 249 -76.29 22.04 -11.37
N LYS A 250 -76.11 22.84 -10.31
CA LYS A 250 -76.89 22.81 -9.05
C LYS A 250 -77.70 24.09 -8.78
N LYS A 251 -77.89 24.92 -9.80
CA LYS A 251 -78.87 26.02 -9.82
C LYS A 251 -79.93 25.75 -10.88
#